data_AF-A0A1A8EEJ4-F1
#
_entry.id   AF-A0A1A8EEJ4-F1
#
_cell.length_a   1.000
_cell.length_b   1.000
_cell.length_c   1.000
_cell.angle_alpha   90.00
_cell.angle_beta   90.00
_cell.angle_gamma   90.00
#
_symmetry.space_group_name_H-M   'P 1'
#
loop_
_entity.id
_entity.type
_entity.pdbx_description
1 polymer ?
#
loop_
_entity_poly.entity_id
_entity_poly.type
_entity_poly.pdbx_seq_one_letter_code
_entity_poly.pdbx_strand_id
1 'polypeptide(L)'
;MEHLTVRPVTGLAWTSNSGTCPKNFTLISITEDGATANFVRGFAIKSGYYLCYSKDLTDGKVVSDIQIISEKDSIPQGYFAIAE
;
A
#
# COMPACT_ATOMS: atom_id res chain seq x y z
N MET A 1 17.40 -16.71 19.31
CA MET A 1 16.84 -15.84 18.26
C MET A 1 15.35 -15.99 18.35
N GLU A 2 14.62 -14.97 18.77
CA GLU A 2 13.16 -15.04 18.76
C GLU A 2 12.71 -15.20 17.31
N HIS A 3 12.01 -16.28 17.00
CA HIS A 3 11.26 -16.39 15.76
C HIS A 3 10.13 -15.36 15.83
N LEU A 4 10.44 -14.11 15.46
CA LEU A 4 9.42 -13.10 15.21
C LEU A 4 8.50 -13.69 14.15
N THR A 5 7.26 -13.97 14.53
CA THR A 5 6.26 -14.52 13.62
C THR A 5 5.87 -13.42 12.64
N VAL A 6 6.51 -13.42 11.47
CA VAL A 6 6.20 -12.49 10.39
C VAL A 6 4.85 -12.89 9.81
N ARG A 7 3.82 -12.05 10.03
CA ARG A 7 2.52 -12.21 9.38
C ARG A 7 2.58 -11.71 7.92
N PRO A 8 1.96 -12.44 6.98
CA PRO A 8 1.92 -12.04 5.58
C PRO A 8 1.09 -10.75 5.40
N VAL A 9 1.37 -10.03 4.32
CA VAL A 9 0.52 -8.93 3.87
C VAL A 9 -0.73 -9.54 3.24
N THR A 10 -1.90 -9.02 3.59
CA THR A 10 -3.20 -9.53 3.13
C THR A 10 -4.00 -8.52 2.32
N GLY A 11 -3.58 -7.24 2.34
CA GLY A 11 -4.21 -6.20 1.54
C GLY A 11 -3.36 -4.94 1.45
N LEU A 12 -3.67 -4.13 0.44
CA LEU A 12 -3.07 -2.84 0.17
C LEU A 12 -4.16 -1.82 -0.13
N ALA A 13 -3.95 -0.57 0.22
CA ALA A 13 -4.88 0.53 -0.05
C ALA A 13 -4.11 1.83 -0.24
N TRP A 14 -4.64 2.72 -1.09
CA TRP A 14 -4.21 4.10 -1.14
C TRP A 14 -4.90 4.93 -0.08
N THR A 15 -4.25 5.99 0.37
CA THR A 15 -4.83 6.98 1.26
C THR A 15 -4.21 8.35 1.08
N SER A 16 -4.94 9.41 1.42
CA SER A 16 -4.45 10.79 1.30
C SER A 16 -3.80 11.32 2.59
N ASN A 17 -4.09 10.69 3.73
CA ASN A 17 -3.51 11.03 5.03
C ASN A 17 -3.78 9.92 6.06
N SER A 18 -3.23 10.04 7.26
CA SER A 18 -3.42 9.06 8.34
C SER A 18 -4.87 8.90 8.79
N GLY A 19 -5.70 9.94 8.66
CA GLY A 19 -7.12 9.89 9.04
C GLY A 19 -8.00 9.14 8.03
N THR A 20 -7.55 8.99 6.78
CA THR A 20 -8.27 8.27 5.72
C THR A 20 -7.72 6.86 5.50
N CYS A 21 -6.72 6.41 6.27
CA CYS A 21 -6.23 5.04 6.19
C CYS A 21 -7.28 4.08 6.79
N PRO A 22 -7.62 2.96 6.12
CA PRO A 22 -8.64 2.05 6.63
C PRO A 22 -8.31 1.48 8.02
N LYS A 23 -9.32 1.25 8.86
CA LYS A 23 -9.18 0.89 10.29
C LYS A 23 -8.28 -0.34 10.57
N ASN A 24 -8.21 -1.30 9.65
CA ASN A 24 -7.40 -2.53 9.80
C ASN A 24 -6.08 -2.48 9.01
N PHE A 25 -5.71 -1.29 8.54
CA PHE A 25 -4.51 -1.08 7.75
C PHE A 25 -3.52 -0.21 8.53
N THR A 26 -2.24 -0.40 8.24
CA THR A 26 -1.12 0.40 8.76
C THR A 26 -0.62 1.29 7.65
N LEU A 27 -0.56 2.60 7.91
CA LEU A 27 0.01 3.59 7.00
C LEU A 27 1.53 3.43 6.90
N ILE A 28 2.06 3.42 5.68
CA ILE A 28 3.49 3.61 5.41
C ILE A 28 3.72 5.12 5.27
N SER A 29 4.13 5.77 6.35
CA SER A 29 4.35 7.22 6.38
C SER A 29 5.80 7.64 6.16
N ILE A 30 6.75 6.71 6.34
CA ILE A 30 8.19 6.97 6.28
C ILE A 30 8.84 5.87 5.43
N THR A 31 9.80 6.25 4.60
CA THR A 31 10.63 5.34 3.81
C THR A 31 11.68 4.64 4.71
N GLU A 32 12.31 3.60 4.21
CA GLU A 32 13.33 2.86 4.98
C GLU A 32 14.55 3.74 5.34
N ASP A 33 14.88 4.72 4.51
CA ASP A 33 15.94 5.71 4.74
C ASP A 33 15.48 6.97 5.52
N GLY A 34 14.23 7.01 5.99
CA GLY A 34 13.75 8.05 6.90
C GLY A 34 13.10 9.29 6.26
N ALA A 35 12.90 9.31 4.94
CA ALA A 35 12.15 10.35 4.25
C ALA A 35 10.62 10.14 4.35
N THR A 36 9.82 11.13 3.93
CA THR A 36 8.36 10.96 3.85
C THR A 36 7.99 9.99 2.73
N ALA A 37 7.17 8.99 3.02
CA ALA A 37 6.71 8.00 2.04
C ALA A 37 5.48 8.47 1.24
N ASN A 38 5.43 9.74 0.85
CA ASN A 38 4.33 10.29 0.06
C ASN A 38 4.65 10.26 -1.44
N PHE A 39 3.70 9.76 -2.22
CA PHE A 39 3.71 9.87 -3.66
C PHE A 39 3.08 11.21 -4.05
N VAL A 40 3.92 12.17 -4.46
CA VAL A 40 3.48 13.47 -4.95
C VAL A 40 3.41 13.43 -6.47
N ARG A 41 2.25 13.75 -7.05
CA ARG A 41 2.08 13.87 -8.50
C ARG A 41 2.23 15.34 -8.90
N GLY A 42 3.27 15.71 -9.66
CA GLY A 42 3.37 17.03 -10.32
C GLY A 42 3.82 18.22 -9.45
N PHE A 43 4.11 19.34 -10.12
CA PHE A 43 4.54 20.59 -9.48
C PHE A 43 3.36 21.27 -8.76
N ALA A 44 3.54 21.64 -7.48
CA ALA A 44 2.56 22.35 -6.64
C ALA A 44 1.28 21.59 -6.21
N ILE A 45 1.23 20.26 -6.30
CA ILE A 45 0.13 19.47 -5.71
C ILE A 45 0.36 19.28 -4.21
N LYS A 46 -0.61 19.74 -3.40
CA LYS A 46 -0.58 19.69 -1.93
C LYS A 46 -1.05 18.35 -1.34
N SER A 47 -1.73 17.52 -2.12
CA SER A 47 -2.25 16.23 -1.68
C SER A 47 -1.34 15.13 -2.18
N GLY A 48 -0.57 14.52 -1.28
CA GLY A 48 0.20 13.32 -1.56
C GLY A 48 -0.63 12.07 -1.25
N TYR A 49 -0.34 10.98 -1.93
CA TYR A 49 -0.89 9.66 -1.63
C TYR A 49 0.11 8.85 -0.83
N TYR A 50 -0.37 8.01 0.06
CA TYR A 50 0.42 7.07 0.82
C TYR A 50 -0.15 5.66 0.62
N LEU A 51 0.71 4.66 0.77
CA LEU A 51 0.27 3.27 0.83
C LEU A 51 -0.05 2.87 2.27
N CYS A 52 -1.15 2.16 2.44
CA CYS A 52 -1.43 1.39 3.64
C CYS A 52 -1.38 -0.12 3.33
N TYR A 53 -0.98 -0.93 4.30
CA TYR A 53 -1.02 -2.40 4.21
C TYR A 53 -1.83 -3.01 5.35
N SER A 54 -2.46 -4.16 5.09
CA SER A 54 -3.10 -4.99 6.12
C SER A 54 -2.30 -6.28 6.33
N LYS A 55 -2.36 -6.79 7.56
CA LYS A 55 -1.92 -8.14 7.94
C LYS A 55 -3.04 -8.93 8.64
N ASP A 56 -4.27 -8.46 8.48
CA ASP A 56 -5.45 -9.13 9.01
C ASP A 56 -5.73 -10.40 8.19
N LEU A 57 -5.82 -11.54 8.87
CA LEU A 57 -5.93 -12.87 8.26
C LEU A 57 -7.38 -13.33 8.07
N THR A 58 -8.36 -12.48 8.40
CA THR A 58 -9.80 -12.78 8.37
C THR A 58 -10.31 -13.26 7.01
N ASP A 59 -9.77 -12.70 5.92
CA ASP A 59 -10.22 -13.01 4.54
C ASP A 59 -9.57 -14.27 3.93
N GLY A 60 -8.60 -14.89 4.61
CA GLY A 60 -7.92 -16.11 4.12
C GLY A 60 -7.11 -15.91 2.83
N LYS A 61 -6.82 -14.66 2.44
CA LYS A 61 -6.05 -14.29 1.25
C LYS A 61 -4.74 -13.61 1.64
N VAL A 62 -3.74 -13.73 0.78
CA VAL A 62 -2.44 -13.09 0.92
C VAL A 62 -2.06 -12.36 -0.36
N VAL A 63 -1.32 -11.26 -0.22
CA VAL A 63 -0.69 -10.58 -1.37
C VAL A 63 0.58 -11.35 -1.71
N SER A 64 0.61 -11.94 -2.91
CA SER A 64 1.74 -12.74 -3.38
C SER A 64 2.72 -11.94 -4.25
N ASP A 65 2.23 -10.91 -4.95
CA ASP A 65 3.02 -10.08 -5.84
C ASP A 65 2.45 -8.66 -5.95
N ILE A 66 3.30 -7.68 -6.28
CA ILE A 66 2.95 -6.28 -6.49
C ILE A 66 3.66 -5.79 -7.74
N GLN A 67 2.90 -5.26 -8.69
CA GLN A 67 3.44 -4.74 -9.93
C GLN A 67 3.00 -3.29 -10.17
N ILE A 68 3.95 -2.46 -10.59
CA ILE A 68 3.68 -1.12 -11.11
C ILE A 68 3.51 -1.23 -12.63
N ILE A 69 2.41 -0.70 -13.15
CA ILE A 69 2.09 -0.68 -14.59
C ILE A 69 1.80 0.75 -15.04
N SER A 70 1.86 1.03 -16.35
CA SER A 70 1.40 2.30 -16.89
C SER A 70 -0.13 2.36 -16.89
N GLU A 71 -0.71 3.56 -16.78
CA GLU A 71 -2.17 3.77 -16.97
C GLU A 71 -2.66 3.30 -18.35
N LYS A 72 -1.75 3.17 -19.34
CA LYS A 72 -2.06 2.70 -20.69
C LYS A 72 -2.06 1.18 -20.82
N ASP A 73 -1.47 0.47 -19.87
CA ASP A 73 -1.32 -0.98 -19.92
C ASP A 73 -2.59 -1.66 -19.43
N SER A 74 -2.94 -2.80 -20.01
CA SER A 74 -3.99 -3.67 -19.46
C SER A 74 -3.53 -4.31 -18.16
N ILE A 75 -4.42 -4.44 -17.18
CA ILE A 75 -4.15 -5.15 -15.92
C ILE A 75 -3.76 -6.61 -16.25
N PRO A 76 -2.57 -7.10 -15.83
CA PRO A 76 -2.17 -8.48 -16.08
C PRO A 76 -3.10 -9.50 -15.44
N GLN A 77 -3.20 -10.70 -16.02
CA GLN A 77 -4.05 -11.76 -15.48
C GLN A 77 -3.62 -12.13 -14.05
N GLY A 78 -4.59 -12.23 -13.14
CA GLY A 78 -4.34 -12.55 -11.73
C GLY A 78 -4.09 -11.33 -10.84
N TYR A 79 -4.02 -10.13 -11.42
CA TYR A 79 -3.88 -8.87 -10.72
C TYR A 79 -5.20 -8.11 -10.67
N PHE A 80 -5.31 -7.20 -9.71
CA PHE A 80 -6.33 -6.16 -9.67
C PHE A 80 -5.65 -4.83 -9.36
N ALA A 81 -6.19 -3.74 -9.92
CA ALA A 81 -5.70 -2.40 -9.60
C ALA A 81 -6.23 -1.96 -8.24
N ILE A 82 -5.36 -1.32 -7.44
CA ILE A 82 -5.75 -0.66 -6.20
C ILE A 82 -6.11 0.78 -6.57
N ALA A 83 -7.39 1.13 -6.43
CA ALA A 83 -7.87 2.48 -6.76
C ALA A 83 -7.36 3.51 -5.75
N GLU A 84 -7.01 4.70 -6.24
CA GLU A 84 -6.69 5.90 -5.45
C GLU A 84 -7.90 6.44 -4.67
#